data_AF-A0A2E5RY14-F1
#
_entry.id   AF-A0A2E5RY14-F1
#
_cell.length_a   1.000
_cell.length_b   1.000
_cell.length_c   1.000
_cell.angle_alpha   90.00
_cell.angle_beta   90.00
_cell.angle_gamma   90.00
#
_symmetry.space_group_name_H-M   'P 1'
#
loop_
_entity.id
_entity.type
_entity.pdbx_description
1 polymer ?
#
loop_
_entity_poly.entity_id
_entity_poly.type
_entity_poly.pdbx_seq_one_letter_code
_entity_poly.pdbx_strand_id
1 'polypeptide(L)'
;MATGEEEPEVKSRELDTNLYTEVISNSIVGWSLFVDTAIESNIYRVARESYDPQKAARIALFRLYLEGFTPAERKNLLEKPDYFLQYAFGVVRELYPPHPKNRRTILHNRLVFMTSIRQFLDRERRMSMGRFKEAAQILRAASQMSRSVEEIVRARDLYREFQFRIASQRNQEWLNSFEVLPLELLSQGNPPE
;
A
#
# COMPACT_ATOMS: atom_id res chain seq x y z
N MET A 1 24.45 14.92 51.65
CA MET A 1 23.14 14.97 50.98
C MET A 1 23.37 14.56 49.53
N ALA A 2 23.05 13.32 49.19
CA ALA A 2 23.15 12.82 47.83
C ALA A 2 21.83 13.18 47.13
N THR A 3 21.86 14.16 46.24
CA THR A 3 20.77 14.41 45.28
C THR A 3 20.85 13.31 44.23
N GLY A 4 19.92 12.36 44.31
CA GLY A 4 19.76 11.30 43.32
C GLY A 4 19.35 11.90 41.98
N GLU A 5 20.26 11.85 41.01
CA GLU A 5 19.97 12.06 39.60
C GLU A 5 19.34 10.78 39.02
N GLU A 6 18.07 10.52 39.35
CA GLU A 6 17.20 9.76 38.47
C GLU A 6 16.52 10.77 37.56
N GLU A 7 16.89 10.84 36.26
CA GLU A 7 16.01 11.23 35.13
C GLU A 7 16.78 11.59 33.83
N PRO A 8 17.43 10.62 33.15
CA PRO A 8 17.55 10.73 31.69
C PRO A 8 16.89 9.58 30.92
N GLU A 9 16.76 8.38 31.51
CA GLU A 9 16.28 7.20 30.77
C GLU A 9 14.76 7.14 30.57
N VAL A 10 13.96 7.70 31.48
CA VAL A 10 12.49 7.62 31.41
C VAL A 10 11.94 8.58 30.35
N LYS A 11 12.44 9.83 30.34
CA LYS A 11 12.04 10.86 29.36
C LYS A 11 12.39 10.47 27.93
N SER A 12 13.55 9.82 27.68
CA SER A 12 13.91 9.39 26.32
C SER A 12 13.02 8.24 25.81
N ARG A 13 12.64 7.29 26.68
CA ARG A 13 11.76 6.17 26.32
C ARG A 13 10.32 6.60 26.01
N GLU A 14 9.80 7.61 26.70
CA GLU A 14 8.47 8.17 26.42
C GLU A 14 8.44 8.95 25.09
N LEU A 15 9.49 9.74 24.80
CA LEU A 15 9.66 10.45 23.53
C LEU A 15 9.73 9.49 22.34
N ASP A 16 10.52 8.42 22.44
CA ASP A 16 10.59 7.38 21.41
C ASP A 16 9.22 6.73 21.19
N THR A 17 8.51 6.37 22.26
CA THR A 17 7.20 5.71 22.16
C THR A 17 6.14 6.59 21.51
N ASN A 18 6.14 7.90 21.81
CA ASN A 18 5.22 8.87 21.19
C ASN A 18 5.54 9.08 19.70
N LEU A 19 6.81 9.23 19.34
CA LEU A 19 7.24 9.36 17.95
C LEU A 19 6.84 8.12 17.11
N TYR A 20 7.06 6.91 17.64
CA TYR A 20 6.65 5.69 16.94
C TYR A 20 5.12 5.56 16.82
N THR A 21 4.37 5.98 17.84
CA THR A 21 2.90 5.97 17.80
C THR A 21 2.35 6.94 16.75
N GLU A 22 2.94 8.13 16.65
CA GLU A 22 2.62 9.11 15.62
C GLU A 22 2.96 8.60 14.21
N VAL A 23 4.14 8.01 14.02
CA VAL A 23 4.55 7.38 12.75
C VAL A 23 3.59 6.25 12.35
N ILE A 24 3.18 5.41 13.30
CA ILE A 24 2.21 4.34 13.03
C ILE A 24 0.85 4.94 12.63
N SER A 25 0.36 5.94 13.37
CA SER A 25 -0.93 6.59 13.11
C SER A 25 -0.95 7.28 11.74
N ASN A 26 0.10 8.01 11.40
CA ASN A 26 0.27 8.64 10.09
C ASN A 26 0.38 7.60 8.98
N SER A 27 1.08 6.49 9.24
CA SER A 27 1.14 5.37 8.29
C SER A 27 -0.26 4.85 8.00
N ILE A 28 -1.09 4.59 9.02
CA ILE A 28 -2.44 4.03 8.87
C ILE A 28 -3.35 4.92 8.02
N VAL A 29 -3.33 6.24 8.23
CA VAL A 29 -4.10 7.18 7.40
C VAL A 29 -3.61 7.13 5.95
N GLY A 30 -2.30 7.02 5.75
CA GLY A 30 -1.69 6.76 4.45
C GLY A 30 -2.19 5.46 3.83
N TRP A 31 -2.28 4.37 4.61
CA TRP A 31 -2.78 3.07 4.16
C TRP A 31 -4.25 3.11 3.73
N SER A 32 -5.12 3.83 4.45
CA SER A 32 -6.53 3.97 4.04
C SER A 32 -6.68 4.71 2.72
N LEU A 33 -6.00 5.86 2.58
CA LEU A 33 -6.04 6.63 1.33
C LEU A 33 -5.46 5.82 0.16
N PHE A 34 -4.41 5.05 0.42
CA PHE A 34 -3.76 4.21 -0.57
C PHE A 34 -4.64 3.04 -1.01
N VAL A 35 -5.38 2.39 -0.09
CA VAL A 35 -6.35 1.35 -0.43
C VAL A 35 -7.50 1.93 -1.24
N ASP A 36 -8.07 3.07 -0.81
CA ASP A 36 -9.16 3.72 -1.53
C ASP A 36 -8.75 4.09 -2.96
N THR A 37 -7.58 4.72 -3.12
CA THR A 37 -7.04 5.08 -4.43
C THR A 37 -6.78 3.84 -5.30
N ALA A 38 -6.34 2.73 -4.70
CA ALA A 38 -6.13 1.47 -5.42
C ALA A 38 -7.46 0.89 -5.93
N ILE A 39 -8.49 0.83 -5.08
CA ILE A 39 -9.84 0.35 -5.44
C ILE A 39 -10.43 1.21 -6.56
N GLU A 40 -10.28 2.53 -6.45
CA GLU A 40 -10.87 3.51 -7.36
C GLU A 40 -10.08 3.66 -8.68
N SER A 41 -8.91 3.05 -8.77
CA SER A 41 -8.10 3.10 -9.99
C SER A 41 -8.76 2.34 -11.15
N ASN A 42 -8.80 2.97 -12.32
CA ASN A 42 -9.18 2.31 -13.58
C ASN A 42 -8.38 1.01 -13.82
N ILE A 43 -7.11 0.99 -13.41
CA ILE A 43 -6.18 -0.14 -13.51
C ILE A 43 -6.69 -1.33 -12.70
N TYR A 44 -7.12 -1.13 -11.45
CA TYR A 44 -7.62 -2.22 -10.61
C TYR A 44 -8.87 -2.85 -11.23
N ARG A 45 -9.84 -2.02 -11.66
CA ARG A 45 -11.07 -2.49 -12.31
C ARG A 45 -10.77 -3.35 -13.54
N VAL A 46 -9.89 -2.89 -14.43
CA VAL A 46 -9.52 -3.63 -15.64
C VAL A 46 -8.70 -4.89 -15.31
N ALA A 47 -7.81 -4.81 -14.34
CA ALA A 47 -7.08 -5.99 -13.88
C ALA A 47 -8.02 -7.06 -13.30
N ARG A 48 -9.11 -6.66 -12.62
CA ARG A 48 -10.12 -7.58 -12.09
C ARG A 48 -10.91 -8.33 -13.16
N GLU A 49 -11.01 -7.80 -14.38
CA GLU A 49 -11.65 -8.46 -15.52
C GLU A 49 -10.82 -9.66 -16.02
N SER A 50 -9.49 -9.59 -15.87
CA SER A 50 -8.55 -10.56 -16.47
C SER A 50 -7.76 -11.41 -15.45
N TYR A 51 -7.70 -10.96 -14.19
CA TYR A 51 -6.87 -11.57 -13.15
C TYR A 51 -7.69 -11.82 -11.87
N ASP A 52 -7.21 -12.78 -11.07
CA ASP A 52 -7.74 -13.00 -9.74
C ASP A 52 -7.58 -11.75 -8.85
N PRO A 53 -8.40 -11.59 -7.80
CA PRO A 53 -8.39 -10.37 -6.97
C PRO A 53 -7.02 -10.01 -6.41
N GLN A 54 -6.20 -11.01 -6.05
CA GLN A 54 -4.90 -10.78 -5.43
C GLN A 54 -3.89 -10.26 -6.45
N LYS A 55 -3.86 -10.82 -7.66
CA LYS A 55 -3.03 -10.30 -8.76
C LYS A 55 -3.47 -8.92 -9.20
N ALA A 56 -4.78 -8.67 -9.34
CA ALA A 56 -5.31 -7.36 -9.68
C ALA A 56 -4.90 -6.29 -8.65
N ALA A 57 -4.98 -6.63 -7.35
CA ALA A 57 -4.52 -5.76 -6.28
C ALA A 57 -3.02 -5.44 -6.40
N ARG A 58 -2.17 -6.45 -6.66
CA ARG A 58 -0.73 -6.25 -6.88
C ARG A 58 -0.43 -5.32 -8.06
N ILE A 59 -1.16 -5.48 -9.17
CA ILE A 59 -1.04 -4.62 -10.36
C ILE A 59 -1.37 -3.17 -10.02
N ALA A 60 -2.50 -2.94 -9.35
CA ALA A 60 -2.93 -1.60 -8.94
C ALA A 60 -1.94 -0.94 -7.97
N LEU A 61 -1.46 -1.71 -6.98
CA LEU A 61 -0.47 -1.26 -6.01
C LEU A 61 0.86 -0.89 -6.66
N PHE A 62 1.33 -1.71 -7.61
CA PHE A 62 2.55 -1.39 -8.33
C PHE A 62 2.39 -0.15 -9.22
N ARG A 63 1.22 0.01 -9.85
CA ARG A 63 0.91 1.23 -10.62
C ARG A 63 0.92 2.47 -9.75
N LEU A 64 0.33 2.40 -8.55
CA LEU A 64 0.32 3.49 -7.58
C LEU A 64 1.73 3.82 -7.09
N TYR A 65 2.56 2.80 -6.84
CA TYR A 65 3.96 3.01 -6.53
C TYR A 65 4.67 3.83 -7.63
N LEU A 66 4.40 3.51 -8.90
CA LEU A 66 4.95 4.27 -10.03
C LEU A 66 4.43 5.72 -10.11
N GLU A 67 3.26 6.04 -9.53
CA GLU A 67 2.75 7.42 -9.53
C GLU A 67 3.63 8.39 -8.74
N GLY A 68 4.40 7.90 -7.77
CA GLY A 68 5.36 8.72 -7.01
C GLY A 68 6.56 9.21 -7.83
N PHE A 69 6.71 8.78 -9.09
CA PHE A 69 7.86 9.08 -9.94
C PHE A 69 7.47 9.94 -11.14
N THR A 70 8.43 10.68 -11.70
CA THR A 70 8.26 11.39 -12.97
C THR A 70 8.08 10.42 -14.14
N PRO A 71 7.49 10.84 -15.28
CA PRO A 71 7.32 9.97 -16.44
C PRO A 71 8.63 9.34 -16.96
N ALA A 72 9.73 10.09 -16.92
CA ALA A 72 11.05 9.59 -17.33
C ALA A 72 11.59 8.51 -16.38
N GLU A 73 11.40 8.68 -15.07
CA GLU A 73 11.78 7.69 -14.06
C GLU A 73 10.93 6.43 -14.18
N ARG A 74 9.60 6.56 -14.35
CA ARG A 74 8.70 5.41 -14.57
C ARG A 74 9.17 4.56 -15.75
N LYS A 75 9.52 5.21 -16.86
CA LYS A 75 10.09 4.52 -18.04
C LYS A 75 11.36 3.76 -17.67
N ASN A 76 12.30 4.41 -16.99
CA ASN A 76 13.54 3.75 -16.55
C ASN A 76 13.28 2.57 -15.59
N LEU A 77 12.37 2.70 -14.63
CA LEU A 77 11.99 1.63 -13.69
C LEU A 77 11.37 0.41 -14.43
N LEU A 78 10.63 0.65 -15.50
CA LEU A 78 10.02 -0.42 -16.29
C LEU A 78 11.03 -1.08 -17.25
N GLU A 79 11.92 -0.30 -17.86
CA GLU A 79 12.81 -0.76 -18.93
C GLU A 79 14.19 -1.24 -18.44
N LYS A 80 14.72 -0.68 -17.34
CA LYS A 80 16.08 -0.94 -16.84
C LYS A 80 16.05 -1.73 -15.53
N PRO A 81 16.38 -3.04 -15.54
CA PRO A 81 16.33 -3.89 -14.34
C PRO A 81 17.23 -3.41 -13.20
N ASP A 82 18.46 -3.00 -13.48
CA ASP A 82 19.41 -2.57 -12.44
C ASP A 82 18.95 -1.29 -11.75
N TYR A 83 18.39 -0.35 -12.52
CA TYR A 83 17.80 0.89 -12.00
C TYR A 83 16.62 0.57 -11.07
N PHE A 84 15.75 -0.37 -11.48
CA PHE A 84 14.65 -0.83 -10.65
C PHE A 84 15.10 -1.50 -9.35
N LEU A 85 16.10 -2.38 -9.40
CA LEU A 85 16.59 -3.10 -8.23
C LEU A 85 17.13 -2.13 -7.17
N GLN A 86 17.88 -1.10 -7.57
CA GLN A 86 18.38 -0.08 -6.64
C GLN A 86 17.24 0.59 -5.85
N TYR A 87 16.14 0.94 -6.52
CA TYR A 87 14.96 1.51 -5.87
C TYR A 87 14.23 0.50 -4.99
N ALA A 88 14.04 -0.74 -5.46
CA ALA A 88 13.35 -1.78 -4.70
C ALA A 88 14.09 -2.09 -3.39
N PHE A 89 15.43 -2.10 -3.39
CA PHE A 89 16.22 -2.22 -2.16
C PHE A 89 16.00 -1.04 -1.21
N GLY A 90 15.94 0.19 -1.73
CA GLY A 90 15.63 1.39 -0.94
C GLY A 90 14.29 1.29 -0.25
N VAL A 91 13.24 0.94 -1.00
CA VAL A 91 11.86 0.80 -0.49
C VAL A 91 11.77 -0.24 0.61
N VAL A 92 12.34 -1.43 0.44
CA VAL A 92 12.30 -2.46 1.49
C VAL A 92 13.02 -1.97 2.75
N ARG A 93 14.14 -1.25 2.61
CA ARG A 93 14.90 -0.71 3.75
C ARG A 93 14.14 0.39 4.48
N GLU A 94 13.39 1.22 3.76
CA GLU A 94 12.58 2.30 4.33
C GLU A 94 11.29 1.78 4.97
N LEU A 95 10.65 0.75 4.38
CA LEU A 95 9.45 0.11 4.93
C LEU A 95 9.75 -0.81 6.12
N TYR A 96 10.99 -1.29 6.25
CA TYR A 96 11.50 -2.02 7.41
C TYR A 96 12.64 -1.24 8.07
N PRO A 97 12.35 -0.06 8.67
CA PRO A 97 13.35 0.67 9.41
C PRO A 97 13.87 -0.20 10.57
N PRO A 98 15.13 -0.01 10.99
CA PRO A 98 15.74 -0.85 12.02
C PRO A 98 14.83 -0.93 13.26
N HIS A 99 14.43 -2.16 13.60
CA HIS A 99 13.46 -2.40 14.65
C HIS A 99 13.96 -1.86 16.00
N PRO A 100 13.07 -1.26 16.83
CA PRO A 100 13.42 -0.89 18.18
C PRO A 100 13.90 -2.14 18.94
N LYS A 101 15.05 -2.06 19.61
CA LYS A 101 15.66 -3.20 20.32
C LYS A 101 14.83 -3.66 21.52
N ASN A 102 13.89 -2.85 21.98
CA ASN A 102 13.06 -3.12 23.15
C ASN A 102 11.82 -3.97 22.81
N ARG A 103 11.75 -5.19 23.36
CA ARG A 103 10.62 -6.13 23.19
C ARG A 103 9.26 -5.52 23.57
N ARG A 104 9.18 -4.68 24.60
CA ARG A 104 7.92 -4.05 25.05
C ARG A 104 7.41 -3.06 23.99
N THR A 105 8.30 -2.26 23.42
CA THR A 105 8.00 -1.33 22.33
C THR A 105 7.57 -2.07 21.06
N ILE A 106 8.23 -3.19 20.71
CA ILE A 106 7.83 -4.04 19.57
C ILE A 106 6.39 -4.56 19.76
N LEU A 107 6.07 -5.08 20.95
CA LEU A 107 4.74 -5.61 21.24
C LEU A 107 3.67 -4.53 21.20
N HIS A 108 3.94 -3.36 21.79
CA HIS A 108 3.04 -2.22 21.76
C HIS A 108 2.77 -1.75 20.33
N ASN A 109 3.82 -1.52 19.53
CA ASN A 109 3.69 -1.06 18.15
C ASN A 109 2.94 -2.06 17.26
N ARG A 110 3.20 -3.36 17.44
CA ARG A 110 2.43 -4.42 16.76
C ARG A 110 0.96 -4.38 17.15
N LEU A 111 0.65 -4.21 18.43
CA LEU A 111 -0.73 -4.12 18.91
C LEU A 111 -1.46 -2.92 18.31
N VAL A 112 -0.84 -1.74 18.32
CA VAL A 112 -1.40 -0.51 17.71
C VAL A 112 -1.66 -0.76 16.23
N PHE A 113 -0.65 -1.20 15.47
CA PHE A 113 -0.79 -1.48 14.04
C PHE A 113 -1.92 -2.47 13.74
N MET A 114 -1.97 -3.61 14.44
CA MET A 114 -3.01 -4.62 14.23
C MET A 114 -4.41 -4.12 14.59
N THR A 115 -4.52 -3.32 15.66
CA THR A 115 -5.81 -2.73 16.08
C THR A 115 -6.31 -1.76 15.03
N SER A 116 -5.43 -0.94 14.47
CA SER A 116 -5.79 0.03 13.45
C SER A 116 -6.16 -0.59 12.11
N ILE A 117 -5.44 -1.63 11.67
CA ILE A 117 -5.84 -2.41 10.48
C ILE A 117 -7.23 -3.02 10.69
N ARG A 118 -7.52 -3.53 11.89
CA ARG A 118 -8.85 -4.06 12.22
C ARG A 118 -9.92 -2.97 12.16
N GLN A 119 -9.68 -1.81 12.76
CA GLN A 119 -10.62 -0.68 12.72
C GLN A 119 -10.90 -0.20 11.30
N PHE A 120 -9.86 -0.12 10.46
CA PHE A 120 -10.00 0.22 9.04
C PHE A 120 -10.88 -0.82 8.33
N LEU A 121 -10.57 -2.11 8.45
CA LEU A 121 -11.36 -3.17 7.84
C LEU A 121 -12.81 -3.21 8.35
N ASP A 122 -13.04 -2.96 9.63
CA ASP A 122 -14.39 -2.87 10.20
C ASP A 122 -15.17 -1.68 9.62
N ARG A 123 -14.50 -0.54 9.36
CA ARG A 123 -15.09 0.60 8.66
C ARG A 123 -15.50 0.23 7.24
N GLU A 124 -14.60 -0.40 6.47
CA GLU A 124 -14.91 -0.84 5.10
C GLU A 124 -16.09 -1.83 5.08
N ARG A 125 -16.16 -2.73 6.08
CA ARG A 125 -17.27 -3.68 6.22
C ARG A 125 -18.61 -3.01 6.49
N ARG A 126 -18.62 -1.91 7.24
CA ARG A 126 -19.85 -1.12 7.48
C ARG A 126 -20.32 -0.41 6.21
N MET A 127 -19.43 -0.09 5.27
CA MET A 127 -19.80 0.49 3.97
C MET A 127 -20.41 -0.58 3.06
N SER A 128 -19.70 -1.68 2.81
CA SER A 128 -20.28 -2.87 2.17
C SER A 128 -19.36 -4.09 2.33
N MET A 129 -19.95 -5.29 2.24
CA MET A 129 -19.15 -6.53 2.25
C MET A 129 -18.26 -6.66 1.00
N GLY A 130 -18.63 -6.03 -0.12
CA GLY A 130 -17.81 -5.98 -1.33
C GLY A 130 -16.54 -5.16 -1.09
N ARG A 131 -16.69 -3.93 -0.60
CA ARG A 131 -15.56 -3.02 -0.32
C ARG A 131 -14.61 -3.59 0.72
N PHE A 132 -15.14 -4.21 1.78
CA PHE A 132 -14.33 -4.96 2.76
C PHE A 132 -13.46 -6.04 2.11
N LYS A 133 -14.03 -6.86 1.21
CA LYS A 133 -13.27 -7.92 0.55
C LYS A 133 -12.16 -7.33 -0.30
N GLU A 134 -12.42 -6.26 -1.05
CA GLU A 134 -11.42 -5.60 -1.89
C GLU A 134 -10.29 -4.96 -1.06
N ALA A 135 -10.65 -4.20 -0.03
CA ALA A 135 -9.70 -3.60 0.89
C ALA A 135 -8.79 -4.65 1.55
N ALA A 136 -9.36 -5.79 1.95
CA ALA A 136 -8.60 -6.90 2.52
C ALA A 136 -7.60 -7.52 1.51
N GLN A 137 -7.97 -7.67 0.24
CA GLN A 137 -7.04 -8.16 -0.79
C GLN A 137 -5.91 -7.16 -1.06
N ILE A 138 -6.21 -5.87 -1.12
CA ILE A 138 -5.20 -4.82 -1.34
C ILE A 138 -4.24 -4.74 -0.17
N LEU A 139 -4.73 -4.73 1.07
CA LEU A 139 -3.86 -4.77 2.26
C LEU A 139 -3.00 -6.02 2.28
N ARG A 140 -3.55 -7.19 1.92
CA ARG A 140 -2.78 -8.43 1.82
C ARG A 140 -1.70 -8.33 0.75
N ALA A 141 -2.03 -7.79 -0.43
CA ALA A 141 -1.09 -7.64 -1.53
C ALA A 141 0.05 -6.67 -1.18
N ALA A 142 -0.27 -5.53 -0.57
CA ALA A 142 0.73 -4.56 -0.14
C ALA A 142 1.62 -5.11 0.98
N SER A 143 1.04 -5.84 1.95
CA SER A 143 1.80 -6.56 2.97
C SER A 143 2.71 -7.63 2.38
N GLN A 144 2.34 -8.28 1.27
CA GLN A 144 3.20 -9.26 0.59
C GLN A 144 4.31 -8.58 -0.20
N MET A 145 3.99 -7.53 -0.95
CA MET A 145 4.94 -6.77 -1.75
C MET A 145 6.05 -6.17 -0.90
N SER A 146 5.75 -5.68 0.31
CA SER A 146 6.78 -5.07 1.16
C SER A 146 7.78 -6.07 1.76
N ARG A 147 7.51 -7.38 1.78
CA ARG A 147 8.30 -8.37 2.54
C ARG A 147 9.73 -8.55 2.02
N SER A 148 9.93 -8.35 0.73
CA SER A 148 11.22 -8.62 0.08
C SER A 148 11.31 -7.92 -1.27
N VAL A 149 12.53 -7.68 -1.71
CA VAL A 149 12.80 -7.16 -3.06
C VAL A 149 12.24 -8.10 -4.14
N GLU A 150 12.30 -9.41 -3.92
CA GLU A 150 11.75 -10.40 -4.85
C GLU A 150 10.24 -10.22 -5.08
N GLU A 151 9.46 -9.95 -4.03
CA GLU A 151 8.01 -9.71 -4.19
C GLU A 151 7.72 -8.39 -4.94
N ILE A 152 8.57 -7.37 -4.79
CA ILE A 152 8.47 -6.13 -5.56
C ILE A 152 8.81 -6.38 -7.05
N VAL A 153 9.83 -7.19 -7.34
CA VAL A 153 10.17 -7.62 -8.70
C VAL A 153 9.03 -8.40 -9.34
N ARG A 154 8.44 -9.36 -8.62
CA ARG A 154 7.27 -10.12 -9.10
C ARG A 154 6.08 -9.20 -9.41
N ALA A 155 5.88 -8.14 -8.62
CA ALA A 155 4.84 -7.16 -8.89
C ALA A 155 5.13 -6.32 -10.15
N ARG A 156 6.39 -5.92 -10.37
CA ARG A 156 6.83 -5.27 -11.61
C ARG A 156 6.57 -6.14 -12.83
N ASP A 157 6.99 -7.39 -12.79
CA ASP A 157 6.87 -8.29 -13.93
C ASP A 157 5.40 -8.58 -14.24
N LEU A 158 4.58 -8.79 -13.21
CA LEU A 158 3.13 -8.93 -13.36
C LEU A 158 2.49 -7.67 -13.95
N TYR A 159 2.91 -6.48 -13.53
CA TYR A 159 2.42 -5.22 -14.08
C TYR A 159 2.82 -5.06 -15.55
N ARG A 160 4.05 -5.42 -15.94
CA ARG A 160 4.50 -5.40 -17.34
C ARG A 160 3.73 -6.39 -18.21
N GLU A 161 3.47 -7.59 -17.69
CA GLU A 161 2.64 -8.58 -18.36
C GLU A 161 1.21 -8.03 -18.57
N PHE A 162 0.63 -7.43 -17.54
CA PHE A 162 -0.65 -6.73 -17.63
C PHE A 162 -0.62 -5.64 -18.70
N GLN A 163 0.39 -4.77 -18.71
CA GLN A 163 0.54 -3.73 -19.70
C GLN A 163 0.61 -4.30 -21.12
N PHE A 164 1.38 -5.36 -21.34
CA PHE A 164 1.49 -5.99 -22.65
C PHE A 164 0.16 -6.57 -23.12
N ARG A 165 -0.54 -7.31 -22.25
CA ARG A 165 -1.84 -7.90 -22.58
C ARG A 165 -2.90 -6.83 -22.85
N ILE A 166 -2.97 -5.79 -22.02
CA ILE A 166 -3.97 -4.74 -22.21
C ILE A 166 -3.61 -3.78 -23.35
N ALA A 167 -2.33 -3.51 -23.63
CA ALA A 167 -1.90 -2.73 -24.79
C ALA A 167 -2.36 -3.33 -26.11
N SER A 168 -2.50 -4.66 -26.16
CA SER A 168 -3.04 -5.35 -27.34
C SER A 168 -4.55 -5.15 -27.50
N GLN A 169 -5.26 -4.73 -26.45
CA GLN A 169 -6.72 -4.61 -26.39
C GLN A 169 -7.22 -3.16 -26.27
N ARG A 170 -6.38 -2.24 -25.80
CA ARG A 170 -6.71 -0.82 -25.52
C ARG A 170 -5.58 0.09 -25.99
N ASN A 171 -5.92 1.33 -26.34
CA ASN A 171 -4.97 2.32 -26.89
C ASN A 171 -3.88 2.71 -25.88
N GLN A 172 -2.66 3.02 -26.33
CA GLN A 172 -1.51 3.33 -25.45
C GLN A 172 -1.73 4.51 -24.51
N GLU A 173 -2.54 5.49 -24.90
CA GLU A 173 -2.89 6.66 -24.07
C GLU A 173 -3.62 6.24 -22.78
N TRP A 174 -4.44 5.20 -22.83
CA TRP A 174 -5.18 4.68 -21.68
C TRP A 174 -4.27 4.00 -20.65
N LEU A 175 -3.22 3.32 -21.10
CA LEU A 175 -2.25 2.69 -20.18
C LEU A 175 -1.45 3.71 -19.37
N ASN A 176 -1.29 4.90 -19.95
CA ASN A 176 -0.57 6.01 -19.34
C ASN A 176 -1.50 6.92 -18.52
N SER A 177 -2.81 6.87 -18.71
CA SER A 177 -3.77 7.64 -17.90
C SER A 177 -4.03 6.94 -16.56
N PHE A 178 -3.58 7.55 -15.47
CA PHE A 178 -4.06 7.20 -14.13
C PHE A 178 -5.32 8.00 -13.84
N GLU A 179 -6.43 7.59 -14.46
CA GLU A 179 -7.74 8.14 -14.11
C GLU A 179 -8.23 7.46 -12.83
N VAL A 180 -8.20 8.23 -11.73
CA VAL A 180 -9.00 7.93 -10.55
C VAL A 180 -10.43 8.30 -10.94
N LEU A 181 -11.25 7.31 -11.27
CA LEU A 181 -12.65 7.58 -11.54
C LEU A 181 -13.30 7.92 -10.20
N PRO A 182 -13.99 9.06 -10.07
CA PRO A 182 -14.78 9.34 -8.88
C PRO A 182 -15.73 8.16 -8.65
N LEU A 183 -15.92 7.76 -7.38
CA LEU A 183 -17.04 6.91 -7.00
C LEU A 183 -18.33 7.60 -7.41
N GLU A 184 -18.79 7.37 -8.64
CA GLU A 184 -20.21 7.36 -8.90
C GLU A 184 -20.75 6.26 -7.99
N LEU A 185 -21.34 6.70 -6.88
CA LEU A 185 -22.27 5.91 -6.08
C LEU A 185 -23.08 5.13 -7.10
N LEU A 186 -22.87 3.81 -7.16
CA LEU A 186 -23.78 2.89 -7.83
C LEU A 186 -25.10 3.05 -7.08
N SER A 187 -25.87 4.08 -7.43
CA SER A 187 -27.26 4.21 -7.07
C SER A 187 -27.88 2.94 -7.62
N GLN A 188 -28.52 2.22 -6.71
CA GLN A 188 -29.20 0.98 -7.02
C GLN A 188 -30.12 1.26 -8.22
N GLY A 189 -29.74 0.73 -9.38
CA GLY A 189 -30.64 0.62 -10.49
C GLY A 189 -31.77 -0.29 -10.03
N ASN A 190 -32.92 0.30 -9.72
CA ASN A 190 -34.17 -0.43 -9.79
C ASN A 190 -34.23 -1.06 -11.19
N PRO A 191 -34.46 -2.38 -11.31
CA PRO A 191 -34.87 -2.93 -12.59
C PRO A 191 -36.26 -2.36 -12.92
N PRO A 192 -36.55 -2.02 -14.18
CA PRO A 192 -37.91 -1.82 -14.60
C PRO A 192 -38.59 -3.20 -14.68
N GLU A 193 -39.46 -3.47 -13.72
CA GLU A 193 -40.85 -4.00 -13.83
C GLU A 193 -41.32 -4.58 -12.50
#